data_AF-A0A421BS30-F1
#
_entry.id   AF-A0A421BS30-F1
#
_cell.length_a   1.000
_cell.length_b   1.000
_cell.length_c   1.000
_cell.angle_alpha   90.00
_cell.angle_beta   90.00
_cell.angle_gamma   90.00
#
_symmetry.space_group_name_H-M   'P 1'
#
loop_
_entity.id
_entity.type
_entity.pdbx_description
1 polymer ?
#
loop_
_entity_poly.entity_id
_entity_poly.type
_entity_poly.pdbx_seq_one_letter_code
_entity_poly.pdbx_strand_id
1 'polypeptide(L)'
;MISPQPIDAASLPGHVPEAAHRPLGALHRGFSGHVFRILPAAHSNTLPAEEMERRLIELGFVEGARVAILHEGLFGRDPIAVRVNGATVALRRREAMAILVS
;
A
#
# COMPACT_ATOMS: atom_id res chain seq x y z
N MET A 1 35.06 33.22 -28.17
CA MET A 1 34.18 33.10 -26.99
C MET A 1 33.00 32.26 -27.38
N ILE A 2 33.05 30.95 -27.11
CA ILE A 2 31.89 30.07 -27.31
C ILE A 2 31.06 30.19 -26.02
N SER A 3 29.89 30.81 -26.09
CA SER A 3 28.94 30.74 -24.98
C SER A 3 28.35 29.34 -24.97
N PRO A 4 28.44 28.56 -23.88
CA PRO A 4 27.62 27.36 -23.75
C PRO A 4 26.17 27.80 -23.56
N GLN A 5 25.30 27.42 -24.50
CA GLN A 5 23.85 27.51 -24.30
C GLN A 5 23.44 26.45 -23.26
N PRO A 6 22.71 26.80 -22.19
CA PRO A 6 22.15 25.80 -21.30
C PRO A 6 21.10 24.99 -22.08
N ILE A 7 21.33 23.69 -22.10
CA ILE A 7 20.44 22.64 -22.58
C ILE A 7 18.99 22.89 -22.14
N ASP A 8 18.09 22.98 -23.12
CA ASP A 8 16.66 23.03 -22.90
C ASP A 8 16.22 21.69 -22.30
N ALA A 9 15.92 21.66 -21.00
CA ALA A 9 15.52 20.46 -20.25
C ALA A 9 14.07 20.03 -20.51
N ALA A 10 13.53 20.34 -21.69
CA ALA A 10 12.25 19.87 -22.16
C ALA A 10 12.39 18.51 -22.84
N SER A 11 12.66 17.45 -22.06
CA SER A 11 12.29 16.04 -22.36
C SER A 11 12.89 15.07 -21.33
N LEU A 12 12.25 14.94 -20.17
CA LEU A 12 12.34 13.70 -19.40
C LEU A 12 11.01 12.95 -19.56
N PRO A 13 10.99 11.74 -20.15
CA PRO A 13 9.79 10.95 -20.25
C PRO A 13 9.35 10.50 -18.85
N GLY A 14 8.21 11.03 -18.41
CA GLY A 14 7.42 10.45 -17.32
C GLY A 14 8.09 10.50 -15.94
N HIS A 15 8.19 11.68 -15.35
CA HIS A 15 7.94 11.73 -13.91
C HIS A 15 6.45 11.42 -13.73
N VAL A 16 6.10 10.13 -13.71
CA VAL A 16 4.88 9.71 -13.00
C VAL A 16 5.00 10.38 -11.64
N PRO A 17 4.09 11.31 -11.27
CA PRO A 17 4.19 11.97 -9.97
C PRO A 17 4.37 10.86 -8.97
N GLU A 18 5.45 10.91 -8.20
CA GLU A 18 5.77 9.97 -7.11
C GLU A 18 4.46 9.54 -6.49
N ALA A 19 3.97 8.36 -6.88
CA ALA A 19 2.56 8.03 -6.73
C ALA A 19 2.38 7.86 -5.24
N ALA A 20 1.89 8.90 -4.57
CA ALA A 20 1.90 9.01 -3.13
C ALA A 20 1.37 7.69 -2.57
N HIS A 21 2.24 6.90 -1.96
CA HIS A 21 1.87 5.55 -1.57
C HIS A 21 0.80 5.69 -0.49
N ARG A 22 -0.38 5.14 -0.78
CA ARG A 22 -1.53 5.28 0.10
C ARG A 22 -1.63 4.06 1.00
N PRO A 23 -2.04 4.23 2.26
CA PRO A 23 -2.36 3.08 3.10
C PRO A 23 -3.58 2.35 2.54
N LEU A 24 -3.49 1.03 2.41
CA LEU A 24 -4.55 0.16 1.93
C LEU A 24 -5.82 0.35 2.76
N GLY A 25 -5.67 0.56 4.07
CA GLY A 25 -6.77 0.84 4.99
C GLY A 25 -7.53 2.14 4.71
N ALA A 26 -6.96 3.11 4.00
CA ALA A 26 -7.67 4.33 3.59
C ALA A 26 -8.45 4.14 2.28
N LEU A 27 -8.15 3.08 1.54
CA LEU A 27 -8.76 2.80 0.24
C LEU A 27 -10.10 2.09 0.42
N HIS A 28 -10.78 1.89 -0.71
CA HIS A 28 -12.16 1.43 -0.76
C HIS A 28 -12.30 0.18 -1.64
N ARG A 29 -13.41 -0.54 -1.48
CA ARG A 29 -13.78 -1.66 -2.34
C ARG A 29 -13.62 -1.30 -3.82
N GLY A 30 -13.03 -2.21 -4.58
CA GLY A 30 -12.71 -2.00 -6.00
C GLY A 30 -11.30 -1.51 -6.25
N PHE A 31 -10.56 -1.06 -5.22
CA PHE A 31 -9.13 -0.81 -5.35
C PHE A 31 -8.40 -2.10 -5.74
N SER A 32 -7.43 -1.96 -6.65
CA SER A 32 -6.46 -2.99 -7.01
C SER A 32 -5.12 -2.33 -7.28
N GLY A 33 -4.05 -2.95 -6.79
CA GLY A 33 -2.70 -2.40 -6.90
C GLY A 33 -1.66 -3.38 -6.40
N HIS A 34 -0.48 -2.87 -6.08
CA HIS A 34 0.62 -3.66 -5.54
C HIS A 34 1.03 -3.14 -4.18
N VAL A 35 1.43 -4.04 -3.29
CA VAL A 35 2.07 -3.65 -2.03
C VAL A 35 3.40 -2.98 -2.36
N PHE A 36 3.58 -1.75 -1.89
CA PHE A 36 4.84 -1.04 -1.98
C PHE A 36 5.72 -1.32 -0.76
N ARG A 37 5.15 -1.24 0.45
CA ARG A 37 5.87 -1.42 1.72
C ARG A 37 4.90 -1.70 2.87
N ILE A 38 5.37 -2.41 3.90
CA ILE A 38 4.70 -2.45 5.20
C ILE A 38 5.38 -1.46 6.16
N LEU A 39 4.60 -0.56 6.74
CA LEU A 39 4.99 0.38 7.79
C LEU A 39 4.05 0.16 8.97
N PRO A 40 4.38 -0.72 9.93
CA PRO A 40 3.56 -0.94 11.11
C PRO A 40 3.47 0.36 11.91
N ALA A 41 2.37 1.09 11.74
CA ALA A 41 2.13 2.29 12.54
C ALA A 41 1.99 1.87 14.00
N ALA A 42 2.49 2.70 14.93
CA ALA A 42 2.49 2.47 16.38
C ALA A 42 1.10 2.29 17.04
N HIS A 43 0.03 2.20 16.24
CA HIS A 43 -1.38 2.14 16.66
C HIS A 43 -1.91 0.70 16.84
N SER A 44 -1.06 -0.31 16.72
CA SER A 44 -1.39 -1.68 17.13
C SER A 44 -1.32 -1.76 18.67
N ASN A 45 -2.42 -1.42 19.35
CA ASN A 45 -2.52 -1.57 20.81
C ASN A 45 -2.52 -3.04 21.27
N THR A 46 -2.56 -3.99 20.32
CA THR A 46 -2.72 -5.43 20.58
C THR A 46 -1.48 -6.24 20.29
N LEU A 47 -0.55 -5.76 19.45
CA LEU A 47 0.63 -6.53 18.99
C LEU A 47 1.85 -5.62 18.76
N PRO A 48 3.08 -6.07 19.10
CA PRO A 48 4.31 -5.37 18.74
C PRO A 48 4.41 -5.14 17.22
N ALA A 49 5.04 -4.04 16.82
CA ALA A 49 5.19 -3.64 15.40
C ALA A 49 5.84 -4.74 14.54
N GLU A 50 6.90 -5.35 15.03
CA GLU A 50 7.64 -6.42 14.34
C GLU A 50 6.80 -7.70 14.17
N GLU A 51 6.00 -8.03 15.19
CA GLU A 51 5.10 -9.18 15.16
C GLU A 51 3.92 -8.95 14.19
N MET A 52 3.42 -7.72 14.10
CA MET A 52 2.42 -7.32 13.11
C MET A 52 2.97 -7.47 11.70
N GLU A 53 4.17 -6.92 11.45
CA GLU A 53 4.84 -7.03 10.16
C GLU A 53 5.04 -8.49 9.75
N ARG A 54 5.58 -9.32 10.65
CA ARG A 54 5.78 -10.75 10.37
C ARG A 54 4.48 -11.45 9.99
N ARG A 55 3.39 -11.20 10.70
CA ARG A 55 2.07 -11.77 10.36
C ARG A 55 1.56 -11.32 9.01
N LEU A 56 1.72 -10.05 8.66
CA LEU A 56 1.30 -9.54 7.35
C LEU A 56 2.09 -10.23 6.23
N ILE A 57 3.40 -10.44 6.44
CA ILE A 57 4.25 -11.20 5.52
C ILE A 57 3.79 -12.66 5.41
N GLU A 58 3.51 -13.33 6.53
CA GLU A 58 2.99 -14.71 6.56
C GLU A 58 1.65 -14.85 5.82
N LEU A 59 0.80 -13.83 5.87
CA LEU A 59 -0.46 -13.76 5.12
C LEU A 59 -0.28 -13.46 3.62
N GLY A 60 0.94 -13.14 3.19
CA GLY A 60 1.29 -12.89 1.79
C GLY A 60 1.38 -11.41 1.40
N PHE A 61 1.24 -10.49 2.36
CA PHE A 61 1.51 -9.07 2.12
C PHE A 61 3.03 -8.84 2.11
N VAL A 62 3.61 -8.91 0.93
CA VAL A 62 5.04 -8.65 0.68
C VAL A 62 5.18 -7.61 -0.42
N GLU A 63 6.30 -6.91 -0.49
CA GLU A 63 6.55 -5.92 -1.56
C GLU A 63 6.32 -6.55 -2.95
N GLY A 64 5.62 -5.83 -3.82
CA GLY A 64 5.19 -6.29 -5.14
C GLY A 64 3.95 -7.19 -5.16
N ALA A 65 3.46 -7.68 -4.02
CA ALA A 65 2.29 -8.55 -3.97
C ALA A 65 1.05 -7.85 -4.54
N ARG A 66 0.32 -8.54 -5.42
CA ARG A 66 -0.92 -7.99 -5.99
C ARG A 66 -2.01 -8.03 -4.94
N VAL A 67 -2.65 -6.90 -4.71
CA VAL A 67 -3.73 -6.75 -3.74
C VAL A 67 -4.99 -6.17 -4.36
N ALA A 68 -6.15 -6.59 -3.85
CA ALA A 68 -7.44 -6.00 -4.23
C ALA A 68 -8.43 -6.00 -3.06
N ILE A 69 -9.11 -4.88 -2.81
CA ILE A 69 -10.15 -4.80 -1.78
C ILE A 69 -11.47 -5.34 -2.35
N LEU A 70 -11.86 -6.52 -1.89
CA LEU A 70 -13.07 -7.22 -2.34
C LEU A 70 -14.32 -6.74 -1.62
N HIS A 71 -14.22 -6.50 -0.31
CA HIS A 71 -15.36 -6.17 0.53
C HIS A 71 -14.95 -5.32 1.73
N GLU A 72 -15.92 -4.59 2.29
CA GLU A 72 -15.78 -3.80 3.51
C GLU A 72 -16.92 -4.21 4.46
N GLY A 73 -16.59 -4.48 5.72
CA GLY A 73 -17.55 -4.95 6.72
C GLY A 73 -18.71 -3.97 6.96
N LEU A 74 -19.86 -4.51 7.41
CA LEU A 74 -21.11 -3.76 7.55
C LEU A 74 -21.05 -2.59 8.55
N PHE A 75 -20.24 -2.71 9.61
CA PHE A 75 -20.15 -1.69 10.66
C PHE A 75 -18.80 -0.96 10.57
N GLY A 76 -18.83 0.35 10.36
CA GLY A 76 -17.61 1.17 10.32
C GLY A 76 -16.62 0.81 9.21
N ARG A 77 -17.03 0.02 8.20
CA ARG A 77 -16.19 -0.45 7.07
C ARG A 77 -14.95 -1.23 7.53
N ASP A 78 -15.10 -1.95 8.64
CA ASP A 78 -14.09 -2.78 9.29
C ASP A 78 -14.72 -4.14 9.69
N PRO A 79 -14.06 -5.29 9.43
CA PRO A 79 -12.80 -5.48 8.71
C PRO A 79 -12.94 -5.29 7.18
N ILE A 80 -11.82 -5.23 6.46
CA ILE A 80 -11.78 -5.25 4.99
C ILE A 80 -11.35 -6.64 4.50
N ALA A 81 -12.00 -7.15 3.44
CA ALA A 81 -11.57 -8.38 2.78
C ALA A 81 -10.66 -8.02 1.62
N VAL A 82 -9.41 -8.50 1.67
CA VAL A 82 -8.37 -8.22 0.69
C VAL A 82 -7.96 -9.51 0.02
N ARG A 83 -7.95 -9.54 -1.31
CA ARG A 83 -7.29 -10.59 -2.07
C ARG A 83 -5.81 -10.27 -2.19
N VAL A 84 -4.94 -11.17 -1.75
CA VAL A 84 -3.48 -11.06 -1.84
C VAL A 84 -2.91 -12.36 -2.38
N ASN A 85 -2.14 -12.29 -3.47
CA ASN A 85 -1.52 -13.47 -4.11
C ASN A 85 -2.49 -14.66 -4.33
N GLY A 86 -3.76 -14.38 -4.63
CA GLY A 86 -4.80 -15.40 -4.87
C GLY A 86 -5.55 -15.88 -3.62
N ALA A 87 -5.03 -15.63 -2.42
CA ALA A 87 -5.74 -15.88 -1.16
C ALA A 87 -6.63 -14.68 -0.78
N THR A 88 -7.72 -14.92 -0.05
CA THR A 88 -8.56 -13.85 0.51
C THR A 88 -8.37 -13.79 2.01
N VAL A 89 -7.95 -12.63 2.51
CA VAL A 89 -7.64 -12.38 3.91
C VAL A 89 -8.56 -11.27 4.43
N ALA A 90 -9.17 -11.49 5.59
CA ALA A 90 -9.90 -10.45 6.30
C ALA A 90 -8.92 -9.71 7.24
N LEU A 91 -8.76 -8.41 7.04
CA LEU A 91 -7.82 -7.57 7.77
C LEU A 91 -8.56 -6.44 8.47
N ARG A 92 -8.23 -6.12 9.73
CA ARG A 92 -8.81 -4.91 10.33
C ARG A 92 -8.29 -3.69 9.57
N ARG A 93 -9.14 -2.68 9.38
CA ARG A 93 -8.81 -1.45 8.69
C ARG A 93 -7.58 -0.76 9.31
N ARG A 94 -7.41 -0.86 10.64
CA ARG A 94 -6.22 -0.35 11.35
C ARG A 94 -4.92 -1.08 10.97
N GLU A 95 -4.98 -2.39 10.75
CA GLU A 95 -3.81 -3.19 10.32
C GLU A 95 -3.51 -2.91 8.85
N ALA A 96 -4.56 -2.74 8.04
CA ALA A 96 -4.44 -2.30 6.66
C ALA A 96 -3.83 -0.90 6.49
N MET A 97 -3.87 -0.04 7.53
CA MET A 97 -3.16 1.24 7.50
C MET A 97 -1.65 1.07 7.46
N ALA A 98 -1.14 -0.08 7.89
CA ALA A 98 0.29 -0.38 7.82
C ALA A 98 0.74 -0.80 6.43
N ILE A 99 -0.16 -1.08 5.48
CA ILE A 99 0.22 -1.57 4.16
C ILE A 99 0.15 -0.40 3.18
N LEU A 100 1.30 0.06 2.68
CA LEU A 100 1.37 1.04 1.62
C LEU A 100 1.24 0.37 0.25
N VAL A 101 0.45 0.98 -0.63
CA VAL A 101 0.18 0.47 -1.98
C VAL A 101 0.33 1.56 -3.04
N SER A 102 0.60 1.14 -4.28
CA SER A 102 0.56 1.95 -5.51
C SER A 102 -0.56 1.52 -6.44
#